data_AF-A0A661CHH5-F1
#
_entry.id   AF-A0A661CHH5-F1
#
_cell.length_a   1.000
_cell.length_b   1.000
_cell.length_c   1.000
_cell.angle_alpha   90.00
_cell.angle_beta   90.00
_cell.angle_gamma   90.00
#
_symmetry.space_group_name_H-M   'P 1'
#
loop_
_entity.id
_entity.type
_entity.pdbx_description
1 polymer ?
#
loop_
_entity_poly.entity_id
_entity_poly.type
_entity_poly.pdbx_seq_one_letter_code
_entity_poly.pdbx_strand_id
1 'polypeptide(L)' 'MWLEGIGGEDKIFYTTGRLTSEMVIKVAQMQVPLLLSRSGVTEMGLSIAQQIGIGLVARAKGKHFLVFNGLECFNS' A
#
# COMPACT_ATOMS: atom_id res chain seq x y z
N MET A 1 -3.59 -4.09 15.44
CA MET A 1 -2.16 -3.71 15.50
C MET A 1 -1.87 -3.01 16.81
N TRP A 2 -2.34 -1.77 17.01
CA TRP A 2 -2.09 -1.03 18.25
C TRP A 2 -2.50 -1.74 19.54
N LEU A 3 -3.76 -2.19 19.67
CA LEU A 3 -4.25 -2.88 20.88
C LEU A 3 -3.49 -4.17 21.21
N GLU A 4 -2.98 -4.84 20.19
CA GLU A 4 -2.27 -6.12 20.32
C GLU A 4 -0.74 -5.95 20.30
N GLY A 5 -0.23 -4.70 20.28
CA GLY A 5 1.20 -4.42 20.18
C GLY A 5 1.88 -4.91 18.91
N ILE A 6 1.13 -5.15 17.83
CA ILE A 6 1.65 -5.68 16.56
C ILE A 6 2.16 -4.53 15.69
N GLY A 7 3.47 -4.54 15.37
CA GLY A 7 4.12 -3.61 14.42
C GLY A 7 3.82 -3.92 12.95
N GLY A 8 3.99 -2.92 12.09
CA GLY A 8 3.66 -2.99 10.65
C GLY A 8 4.83 -3.16 9.70
N GLU A 9 6.06 -2.97 10.18
CA GLU A 9 7.27 -2.84 9.36
C GLU A 9 7.57 -4.08 8.50
N ASP A 10 7.08 -5.23 8.90
CA ASP A 10 7.23 -6.53 8.24
C ASP A 10 5.90 -7.06 7.64
N LYS A 11 4.89 -6.20 7.47
CA LYS A 11 3.54 -6.59 7.03
C LYS A 11 3.18 -6.03 5.66
N ILE A 12 2.09 -6.57 5.11
CA ILE A 12 1.43 -6.06 3.91
C ILE A 12 0.00 -5.70 4.31
N PHE A 13 -0.43 -4.49 3.98
CA PHE A 13 -1.81 -4.07 4.21
C PHE A 13 -2.66 -4.36 2.97
N TYR A 14 -3.58 -5.32 3.07
CA TYR A 14 -4.49 -5.68 1.99
C TYR A 14 -5.89 -5.09 2.21
N THR A 15 -6.47 -4.49 1.18
CA THR A 15 -7.85 -4.02 1.19
C THR A 15 -8.59 -4.29 -0.12
N THR A 16 -9.91 -4.33 -0.06
CA THR A 16 -10.76 -4.43 -1.24
C THR A 16 -11.18 -3.06 -1.80
N GLY A 17 -10.99 -1.98 -1.02
CA GLY A 17 -11.35 -0.61 -1.39
C GLY A 17 -10.29 0.10 -2.25
N ARG A 18 -10.62 1.28 -2.77
CA ARG A 18 -9.66 2.10 -3.53
C ARG A 18 -8.53 2.63 -2.64
N LEU A 19 -7.34 2.77 -3.21
CA LEU A 19 -6.19 3.37 -2.54
C LEU A 19 -6.26 4.90 -2.69
N THR A 20 -7.05 5.54 -1.83
CA THR A 20 -7.13 7.02 -1.73
C THR A 20 -5.99 7.58 -0.90
N SER A 21 -5.82 8.90 -0.88
CA SER A 21 -4.86 9.59 -0.02
C SER A 21 -5.00 9.18 1.44
N GLU A 22 -6.23 9.14 1.96
CA GLU A 22 -6.47 8.77 3.36
C GLU A 22 -6.09 7.32 3.65
N MET A 23 -6.24 6.42 2.68
CA MET A 23 -5.82 5.03 2.84
C MET A 23 -4.30 4.91 2.90
N VAL A 24 -3.59 5.63 2.04
CA VAL A 24 -2.12 5.67 2.04
C VAL A 24 -1.59 6.27 3.34
N ILE A 25 -2.16 7.39 3.81
CA ILE A 25 -1.75 8.06 5.06
C ILE A 25 -1.93 7.13 6.27
N LYS A 26 -3.05 6.41 6.36
CA LYS A 26 -3.28 5.46 7.46
C LYS A 26 -2.21 4.36 7.49
N VAL A 27 -1.87 3.83 6.32
CA VAL A 27 -0.88 2.76 6.18
C VAL A 27 0.53 3.26 6.53
N ALA A 28 0.86 4.48 6.11
CA ALA A 28 2.10 5.16 6.52
C ALA A 28 2.21 5.29 8.03
N GLN A 29 1.14 5.71 8.71
CA GLN A 29 1.11 5.84 10.17
C GLN A 29 1.24 4.49 10.90
N MET A 30 0.78 3.41 10.27
CA MET A 30 0.97 2.05 10.78
C MET A 30 2.37 1.49 10.47
N GLN A 31 3.23 2.26 9.78
CA GLN A 31 4.57 1.88 9.34
C GLN A 31 4.59 0.61 8.49
N VAL A 32 3.53 0.38 7.69
CA VAL A 32 3.45 -0.77 6.80
C VAL A 32 4.08 -0.41 5.45
N PRO A 33 5.10 -1.16 4.97
CA PRO A 33 5.84 -0.80 3.78
C PRO A 33 5.08 -1.01 2.47
N LEU A 34 4.02 -1.82 2.46
CA LEU A 34 3.28 -2.19 1.25
C LEU A 34 1.76 -2.15 1.44
N LEU A 35 1.09 -1.41 0.55
CA LEU A 35 -0.36 -1.35 0.42
C LEU A 35 -0.83 -2.04 -0.86
N LEU A 36 -1.60 -3.10 -0.69
CA LEU A 36 -2.17 -3.93 -1.75
C LEU A 36 -3.69 -3.74 -1.83
N SER A 37 -4.21 -3.54 -3.04
CA SER A 37 -5.66 -3.53 -3.27
C SER A 37 -6.13 -4.28 -4.50
N ARG A 38 -7.33 -4.86 -4.40
CA ARG A 38 -8.08 -5.38 -5.56
C ARG A 38 -8.63 -4.27 -6.46
N SER A 39 -8.87 -3.09 -5.91
CA SER A 39 -9.45 -1.94 -6.61
C SER A 39 -8.36 -1.05 -7.23
N GLY A 40 -8.74 0.12 -7.76
CA GLY A 40 -7.81 1.10 -8.30
C GLY A 40 -7.17 2.00 -7.24
N VAL A 41 -6.22 2.81 -7.70
CA VAL A 41 -5.58 3.89 -6.95
C VAL A 41 -6.08 5.25 -7.48
N THR A 42 -6.19 6.26 -6.62
CA THR A 42 -6.44 7.65 -7.05
C THR A 42 -5.12 8.37 -7.30
N GLU A 43 -5.11 9.37 -8.18
CA GLU A 43 -3.90 10.17 -8.45
C GLU A 43 -3.27 10.72 -7.16
N MET A 44 -4.08 11.33 -6.29
CA MET A 44 -3.61 11.86 -5.00
C MET A 44 -3.04 10.76 -4.09
N GLY A 45 -3.65 9.56 -4.08
CA GLY A 45 -3.13 8.43 -3.33
C GLY A 45 -1.76 7.98 -3.84
N LEU A 46 -1.58 7.91 -5.16
CA LEU A 46 -0.29 7.57 -5.78
C LEU A 46 0.78 8.62 -5.47
N SER A 47 0.46 9.91 -5.62
CA SER A 47 1.40 11.01 -5.36
C SER A 47 1.92 10.97 -3.91
N ILE A 48 1.03 10.77 -2.94
CA ILE A 48 1.44 10.65 -1.53
C ILE A 48 2.28 9.38 -1.30
N ALA A 49 1.91 8.24 -1.90
CA ALA A 49 2.68 7.01 -1.75
C ALA A 49 4.12 7.16 -2.24
N GLN A 50 4.32 7.88 -3.36
CA GLN A 50 5.64 8.19 -3.90
C GLN A 50 6.44 9.12 -2.99
N GLN A 51 5.79 10.15 -2.42
CA GLN A 51 6.45 11.09 -1.50
C GLN A 51 6.92 10.41 -0.21
N ILE A 52 6.14 9.46 0.31
CA ILE A 52 6.44 8.76 1.57
C ILE A 52 7.35 7.54 1.32
N GLY A 53 7.40 7.00 0.09
CA GLY A 53 8.18 5.82 -0.24
C GLY A 53 7.49 4.50 0.13
N ILE A 54 6.16 4.45 0.05
CA ILE A 54 5.38 3.23 0.35
C ILE A 54 5.10 2.46 -0.93
N GLY A 55 5.34 1.15 -0.91
CA GLY A 55 5.00 0.26 -2.01
C GLY A 55 3.49 0.24 -2.26
N LEU A 56 3.10 0.32 -3.53
CA LEU A 56 1.69 0.42 -3.91
C LEU A 56 1.36 -0.56 -5.02
N VAL A 57 0.50 -1.53 -4.72
CA VAL A 57 0.01 -2.52 -5.68
C VAL A 57 -1.51 -2.44 -5.75
N ALA A 58 -2.06 -2.28 -6.95
CA ALA A 58 -3.50 -2.16 -7.14
C ALA A 58 -3.98 -3.02 -8.31
N ARG A 59 -5.30 -3.08 -8.51
CA ARG A 59 -5.96 -3.94 -9.50
C ARG A 59 -5.58 -5.42 -9.36
N ALA A 60 -5.26 -5.86 -8.14
CA ALA A 60 -4.90 -7.24 -7.87
C ALA A 60 -6.13 -8.16 -8.00
N LYS A 61 -6.22 -8.90 -9.11
CA LYS A 61 -7.32 -9.82 -9.40
C LYS A 61 -6.78 -11.11 -10.03
N GLY A 62 -7.05 -12.24 -9.38
CA GLY A 62 -6.57 -13.54 -9.84
C GLY A 62 -5.04 -13.58 -9.83
N LYS A 63 -4.44 -13.85 -10.99
CA LYS A 63 -2.98 -13.91 -11.17
C LYS A 63 -2.38 -12.61 -11.73
N HIS A 64 -3.14 -11.52 -11.77
CA HIS A 64 -2.71 -10.25 -12.34
C HIS A 64 -2.80 -9.12 -11.30
N PHE A 65 -1.83 -8.22 -11.34
CA PHE A 65 -1.76 -7.01 -10.52
C PHE A 65 -0.95 -5.93 -11.24
N LEU A 66 -1.02 -4.70 -10.75
CA LEU A 66 -0.21 -3.58 -11.23
C LEU A 66 0.57 -2.98 -10.06
N VAL A 67 1.88 -2.80 -10.26
CA VAL A 67 2.75 -2.08 -9.33
C VAL A 67 2.75 -0.60 -9.74
N PHE A 68 2.34 0.27 -8.83
CA PHE A 68 2.28 1.71 -9.05
C PHE A 68 3.45 2.46 -8.38
N ASN A 69 4.00 1.92 -7.29
CA ASN A 69 5.16 2.48 -6.58
C ASN A 69 5.95 1.39 -5.85
N GLY A 70 7.24 1.63 -5.61
CA GLY A 70 8.10 0.76 -4.80
C GLY A 70 8.63 -0.47 -5.54
N LEU A 71 8.88 -0.38 -6.85
CA LEU A 71 9.41 -1.50 -7.64
C LEU A 71 10.78 -1.97 -7.11
N GLU A 72 11.58 -1.02 -6.65
CA GLU A 72 12.84 -1.21 -5.94
C GLU A 72 12.70 -2.04 -4.66
N CYS A 73 11.51 -2.07 -4.02
CA CYS A 73 11.24 -2.91 -2.87
C CYS A 73 10.99 -4.39 -3.24
N PHE A 74 10.84 -4.71 -4.54
CA PHE A 74 10.48 -6.05 -5.02
C PHE A 74 11.58 -6.76 -5.82
N ASN A 75 12.64 -6.05 -6.22
CA ASN A 75 13.75 -6.64 -6.94
C ASN A 75 14.77 -7.19 -5.93
N SER A 76 14.76 -8.52 -5.76
CA SER A 76 15.84 -9.28 -5.09
C SER A 76 16.97 -9.56 -6.06
#